data_AF-A0A8I1KCN9-F1
#
_entry.id   AF-A0A8I1KCN9-F1
#
_cell.length_a   1.000
_cell.length_b   1.000
_cell.length_c   1.000
_cell.angle_alpha   90.00
_cell.angle_beta   90.00
_cell.angle_gamma   90.00
#
_symmetry.space_group_name_H-M   'P 1'
#
loop_
_entity.id
_entity.type
_entity.pdbx_description
1 polymer ?
#
loop_
_entity_poly.entity_id
_entity_poly.type
_entity_poly.pdbx_seq_one_letter_code
_entity_poly.pdbx_strand_id
1 'polypeptide(L)' 'MVVIRLPSELENLAKATGRTKTFYAREAIVAHLDDLEDLYLEEQRLLGNREGRSESVPLEDVMKRYGLAD' A
#
# COMPACT_ATOMS: atom_id res chain seq x y z
N MET A 1 0.82 8.88 -22.23
CA MET A 1 0.96 10.24 -21.66
C MET A 1 -0.32 10.55 -20.91
N VAL A 2 -0.21 10.77 -19.60
CA VAL A 2 -1.36 11.09 -18.75
C VAL A 2 -1.40 12.61 -18.56
N VAL A 3 -2.56 13.24 -18.79
CA VAL A 3 -2.76 14.67 -18.59
C VAL A 3 -3.68 14.84 -17.39
N ILE A 4 -3.14 15.41 -16.31
CA ILE A 4 -3.87 15.69 -15.07
C ILE A 4 -3.62 17.12 -14.64
N ARG A 5 -4.65 17.74 -14.06
CA ARG A 5 -4.50 19.05 -13.41
C ARG A 5 -3.92 18.83 -12.03
N LEU A 6 -2.76 19.44 -11.78
CA LEU A 6 -2.09 19.33 -10.49
C LEU A 6 -2.58 20.42 -9.52
N PRO A 7 -2.64 20.13 -8.22
CA PRO A 7 -2.95 21.12 -7.20
C PRO A 7 -1.80 22.14 -7.07
N SER A 8 -2.13 23.37 -6.64
CA SER A 8 -1.17 24.48 -6.59
C SER A 8 -0.05 24.24 -5.57
N GLU A 9 -0.33 23.46 -4.54
CA GLU A 9 0.60 23.00 -3.52
C GLU A 9 1.77 22.20 -4.13
N LEU A 10 1.50 21.35 -5.12
CA LEU A 10 2.52 20.57 -5.83
C LEU A 10 3.43 21.47 -6.67
N GLU A 11 2.89 22.57 -7.19
CA GLU A 11 3.68 23.55 -7.93
C GLU A 11 4.65 24.31 -7.02
N ASN A 12 4.19 24.66 -5.82
CA ASN A 12 5.02 25.33 -4.82
C ASN A 12 6.14 24.40 -4.34
N LEU A 13 5.82 23.13 -4.08
CA LEU A 13 6.79 22.12 -3.68
C LEU A 13 7.85 21.88 -4.77
N ALA A 14 7.44 21.77 -6.03
CA ALA A 14 8.35 21.64 -7.17
C ALA A 14 9.34 22.82 -7.24
N LYS A 15 8.85 24.05 -7.10
CA LYS A 15 9.70 25.26 -7.09
C LYS A 15 10.66 25.28 -5.91
N ALA A 16 10.18 24.97 -4.71
CA ALA A 16 10.97 25.01 -3.48
C ALA A 16 12.12 23.99 -3.46
N THR A 17 11.97 22.87 -4.17
CA THR A 17 12.91 21.74 -4.15
C THR A 17 13.74 21.62 -5.43
N GLY A 18 13.48 22.44 -6.45
CA GLY A 18 14.15 22.37 -7.74
C GLY A 18 13.79 21.13 -8.57
N ARG A 19 12.70 20.43 -8.22
CA ARG A 19 12.20 19.24 -8.93
C ARG A 19 11.06 19.62 -9.89
N THR A 20 10.77 18.75 -10.85
CA THR A 20 9.65 18.98 -11.78
C THR A 20 8.31 18.61 -11.14
N LYS A 21 7.22 19.22 -11.61
CA LYS A 21 5.85 18.84 -11.20
C LYS A 21 5.57 17.36 -11.50
N THR A 22 6.09 16.87 -12.64
CA THR A 22 5.98 15.47 -13.07
C THR A 22 6.64 14.50 -12.10
N PHE A 23 7.76 14.89 -11.48
CA PHE A 23 8.41 14.08 -10.46
C PHE A 23 7.44 13.80 -9.30
N TYR A 24 6.88 14.84 -8.68
CA TYR A 24 5.96 14.68 -7.56
C TYR A 24 4.65 13.99 -7.94
N ALA A 25 4.13 14.27 -9.13
CA ALA A 25 2.95 13.56 -9.62
C ALA A 25 3.20 12.06 -9.75
N ARG A 26 4.37 11.66 -10.25
CA ARG A 26 4.77 10.24 -10.35
C ARG A 26 4.93 9.61 -8.97
N GLU A 27 5.65 10.25 -8.06
CA GLU A 27 5.87 9.72 -6.71
C GLU A 27 4.54 9.53 -5.97
N ALA A 28 3.61 10.48 -6.07
CA ALA A 28 2.29 10.37 -5.45
C ALA A 28 1.46 9.21 -6.03
N ILE A 29 1.52 8.99 -7.35
CA ILE A 29 0.84 7.85 -7.99
C ILE A 29 1.46 6.53 -7.52
N VAL A 30 2.79 6.42 -7.51
CA VAL A 30 3.48 5.20 -7.07
C VAL A 30 3.14 4.88 -5.62
N ALA A 31 3.28 5.85 -4.72
CA ALA A 31 2.94 5.67 -3.31
C ALA A 31 1.48 5.23 -3.11
N HIS A 32 0.54 5.81 -3.86
CA HIS A 32 -0.86 5.41 -3.76
C HIS A 32 -1.13 4.03 -4.36
N LEU A 33 -0.41 3.64 -5.41
CA LEU A 33 -0.52 2.29 -5.98
C LEU A 33 0.00 1.25 -5.00
N ASP A 34 1.09 1.53 -4.28
CA ASP A 34 1.61 0.63 -3.24
C ASP A 34 0.55 0.41 -2.14
N ASP A 35 -0.09 1.49 -1.66
CA ASP A 35 -1.18 1.39 -0.67
C ASP A 35 -2.39 0.57 -1.19
N LEU A 36 -2.74 0.73 -2.47
CA LEU A 36 -3.85 0.00 -3.09
C LEU A 36 -3.50 -1.47 -3.31
N GLU A 37 -2.26 -1.79 -3.68
CA GLU A 37 -1.79 -3.15 -3.85
C GLU A 37 -1.90 -3.92 -2.53
N ASP A 38 -1.43 -3.32 -1.43
CA ASP A 38 -1.56 -3.90 -0.09
C ASP A 38 -3.03 -4.17 0.28
N LEU A 39 -3.93 -3.21 0.03
CA LEU A 39 -5.35 -3.38 0.29
C LEU A 39 -5.95 -4.54 -0.50
N TYR A 40 -5.72 -4.59 -1.82
CA TYR A 40 -6.29 -5.62 -2.68
C TYR A 40 -5.72 -7.02 -2.37
N LEU A 41 -4.43 -7.13 -2.05
CA LEU A 41 -3.81 -8.40 -1.69
C LEU A 41 -4.37 -8.95 -0.37
N GLU A 42 -4.55 -8.08 0.62
CA GLU A 42 -5.15 -8.47 1.90
C GLU A 42 -6.64 -8.82 1.77
N GLU A 43 -7.41 -8.08 0.97
CA GLU A 43 -8.80 -8.44 0.67
C GLU A 43 -8.91 -9.80 -0.02
N GLN A 44 -8.05 -10.08 -1.01
CA GLN A 44 -8.02 -11.39 -1.67
C GLN A 44 -7.65 -12.52 -0.69
N ARG A 45 -6.67 -12.31 0.20
CA ARG A 45 -6.35 -13.28 1.26
C ARG A 45 -7.52 -13.52 2.20
N LEU A 46 -8.20 -12.46 2.63
CA LEU A 46 -9.35 -12.57 3.52
C LEU A 46 -10.49 -13.36 2.88
N LEU A 47 -10.78 -13.09 1.60
CA LEU A 47 -11.78 -13.82 0.83
C LEU A 47 -11.38 -15.30 0.67
N GLY A 48 -10.12 -15.57 0.29
CA GLY A 48 -9.59 -16.93 0.19
C GLY A 48 -9.70 -17.71 1.50
N ASN A 49 -9.37 -17.08 2.63
CA ASN A 49 -9.56 -17.65 3.97
C ASN A 49 -11.03 -17.96 4.26
N ARG A 50 -11.95 -17.04 3.97
CA ARG A 50 -13.40 -17.22 4.20
C ARG A 50 -14.00 -18.33 3.35
N GLU A 51 -13.49 -18.51 2.13
CA GLU A 51 -13.93 -19.55 1.20
C GLU A 51 -13.21 -20.89 1.42
N GLY A 52 -12.32 -20.98 2.42
CA GLY A 52 -11.55 -22.19 2.71
C GLY A 52 -10.50 -22.54 1.64
N ARG A 53 -10.12 -21.56 0.80
CA ARG A 53 -9.11 -21.70 -0.27
C ARG A 53 -7.70 -21.34 0.20
N SER A 54 -7.53 -20.98 1.47
CA SER A 54 -6.27 -20.54 2.05
C SER A 54 -5.99 -21.30 3.34
N GLU A 55 -4.74 -21.72 3.53
CA GLU A 55 -4.31 -22.38 4.77
C GLU A 55 -4.28 -21.36 5.92
N SER A 56 -4.82 -21.74 7.07
CA SER A 56 -4.76 -20.94 8.29
C SER A 56 -3.99 -21.71 9.36
N VAL A 57 -3.30 -20.98 10.23
CA VAL A 57 -2.61 -21.54 11.40
C VAL A 57 -3.33 -21.03 12.64
N PRO A 58 -3.68 -21.89 13.61
CA PRO A 58 -4.24 -21.46 14.88
C PRO A 58 -3.35 -20.42 15.56
N LEU A 59 -3.96 -19.37 16.14
CA LEU A 59 -3.21 -18.32 16.82
C LEU A 59 -2.31 -18.89 17.94
N GLU A 60 -2.78 -19.92 18.65
CA GLU A 60 -2.01 -20.62 19.68
C GLU A 60 -0.68 -21.19 19.15
N ASP A 61 -0.69 -21.81 17.97
CA ASP A 61 0.51 -22.40 17.36
C ASP A 61 1.50 -21.31 16.93
N VAL A 62 0.99 -20.16 16.45
CA VAL A 62 1.81 -18.99 16.13
C VAL A 62 2.44 -18.41 17.39
N MET A 63 1.66 -18.23 18.47
CA MET A 63 2.16 -17.71 19.74
C MET A 63 3.24 -18.63 20.34
N LYS A 64 3.04 -19.95 20.32
CA LYS A 64 4.05 -20.92 20.75
C LYS A 64 5.34 -20.82 19.94
N ARG A 65 5.23 -20.74 18.60
CA ARG A 65 6.40 -20.66 17.70
C ARG A 65 7.30 -19.46 17.99
N TYR A 66 6.72 -18.33 18.38
CA TYR A 66 7.45 -17.09 18.66
C TYR A 66 7.72 -16.84 20.15
N GLY A 67 7.41 -17.80 21.04
CA GLY A 67 7.60 -17.65 22.48
C GLY A 67 6.73 -16.56 23.10
N LEU A 68 5.56 -16.30 22.50
CA LEU A 68 4.55 -15.34 22.96
C LEU A 68 3.40 -16.01 23.71
N ALA A 69 3.45 -17.32 23.89
CA ALA A 69 2.51 -18.06 24.72
C ALA A 69 3.03 -18.05 26.17
N ASP A 70 2.20 -17.55 27.10
CA ASP A 70 2.42 -17.65 28.55
C ASP A 70 2.33 -19.11 29.04
#